data_AF-A0A3B0WYW1-F1
#
_entry.id   AF-A0A3B0WYW1-F1
#
_cell.length_a   1.000
_cell.length_b   1.000
_cell.length_c   1.000
_cell.angle_alpha   90.00
_cell.angle_beta   90.00
_cell.angle_gamma   90.00
#
_symmetry.space_group_name_H-M   'P 1'
#
loop_
_entity.id
_entity.type
_entity.pdbx_description
1 polymer ?
#
loop_
_entity_poly.entity_id
_entity_poly.type
_entity_poly.pdbx_seq_one_letter_code
_entity_poly.pdbx_strand_id
1 'polypeptide(L)' 'MNRFLRLVSTNRSLIMGVLNTTPDSFFDGGQFNSVERALAQALAMEQAGADIIDVG' A
#
# COMPACT_ATOMS: atom_id res chain seq x y z
N MET A 1 5.07 22.89 -2.48
CA MET A 1 4.05 22.62 -1.44
C MET A 1 4.08 21.13 -1.12
N ASN A 2 4.16 20.73 0.16
CA ASN A 2 4.31 19.32 0.57
C ASN A 2 2.95 18.57 0.45
N ARG A 3 2.87 17.54 -0.42
CA ARG A 3 1.66 16.76 -0.68
C ARG A 3 1.13 16.05 0.57
N PHE A 4 2.03 15.58 1.43
CA PHE A 4 1.69 14.93 2.68
C PHE A 4 0.98 15.89 3.65
N LEU A 5 1.54 17.09 3.85
CA LEU A 5 0.93 18.11 4.71
C LEU A 5 -0.49 18.48 4.24
N ARG A 6 -0.71 18.56 2.92
CA ARG A 6 -2.05 18.81 2.37
C ARG A 6 -3.04 17.68 2.67
N LEU A 7 -2.59 16.42 2.64
CA LEU A 7 -3.42 15.26 2.91
C LEU A 7 -3.87 15.22 4.38
N VAL A 8 -2.94 15.42 5.31
CA VAL A 8 -3.22 15.35 6.77
C VAL A 8 -3.91 16.60 7.33
N SER A 9 -3.97 17.70 6.56
CA SER A 9 -4.70 18.92 6.95
C SER A 9 -6.18 18.90 6.57
N THR A 10 -6.71 17.76 6.11
CA THR A 10 -8.12 17.63 5.73
C THR A 10 -9.00 17.45 6.97
N ASN A 11 -10.25 17.93 6.91
CA ASN A 11 -11.21 17.83 8.02
C ASN A 11 -12.10 16.57 7.94
N ARG A 12 -11.59 15.50 7.32
CA ARG A 12 -12.26 14.20 7.17
C ARG A 12 -11.35 13.06 7.63
N SER A 13 -11.95 11.92 7.97
CA SER A 13 -11.17 10.70 8.19
C SER A 13 -10.45 10.29 6.90
N LEU A 14 -9.21 9.82 7.06
CA LEU A 14 -8.42 9.22 5.99
C LEU A 14 -8.44 7.70 6.13
N ILE A 15 -8.44 7.01 4.98
CA ILE A 15 -8.36 5.54 4.94
C ILE A 15 -6.91 5.14 4.67
N MET A 16 -6.35 4.32 5.57
CA MET A 16 -5.04 3.70 5.40
C MET A 16 -5.22 2.23 5.06
N GLY A 17 -4.77 1.83 3.86
CA GLY A 17 -4.64 0.42 3.50
C GLY A 17 -3.36 -0.15 4.09
N VAL A 18 -3.43 -1.31 4.73
CA VAL A 18 -2.27 -2.02 5.26
C VAL A 18 -1.87 -3.11 4.27
N LEU A 19 -0.70 -2.94 3.65
CA LEU A 19 -0.12 -3.87 2.69
C LEU A 19 1.02 -4.65 3.35
N ASN A 20 0.71 -5.86 3.82
CA ASN A 20 1.71 -6.78 4.33
C ASN A 20 2.39 -7.51 3.17
N THR A 21 3.72 -7.45 3.13
CA THR A 21 4.58 -7.99 2.07
C THR A 21 5.49 -9.10 2.55
N THR A 22 5.32 -9.59 3.79
CA THR A 22 6.15 -10.64 4.39
C THR A 22 6.17 -11.92 3.54
N PRO A 23 7.33 -12.28 2.94
CA PRO A 23 7.85 -13.65 2.69
C PRO A 23 7.46 -15.02 3.33
N ASP A 24 6.31 -15.22 3.99
CA ASP A 24 6.11 -16.35 4.92
C ASP A 24 6.10 -17.76 4.28
N SER A 25 6.53 -17.91 3.01
CA SER A 25 7.02 -19.14 2.41
C SER A 25 8.01 -18.87 1.27
N PHE A 26 9.24 -18.42 1.58
CA PHE A 26 10.30 -18.14 0.60
C PHE A 26 11.21 -19.34 0.29
N PHE A 27 10.70 -20.30 -0.47
CA PHE A 27 11.54 -21.12 -1.36
C PHE A 27 10.82 -21.11 -2.70
N ASP A 28 11.49 -20.64 -3.77
CA ASP A 28 11.11 -20.67 -5.19
C ASP A 28 11.11 -19.27 -5.85
N GLY A 29 12.25 -18.57 -5.86
CA GLY A 29 12.52 -17.47 -6.81
C GLY A 29 11.60 -16.23 -6.75
N GLY A 30 10.76 -16.09 -5.71
CA GLY A 30 9.60 -15.20 -5.64
C GLY A 30 9.85 -13.70 -5.42
N GLN A 31 11.04 -13.16 -5.71
CA GLN A 31 11.30 -11.72 -5.55
C GLN A 31 10.41 -10.85 -6.46
N PHE A 32 10.28 -11.22 -7.73
CA PHE A 32 9.38 -10.53 -8.65
C PHE A 32 7.92 -10.80 -8.24
N ASN A 33 7.56 -12.07 -8.10
CA ASN A 33 6.18 -12.48 -7.82
C ASN A 33 5.60 -11.83 -6.54
N SER A 34 6.43 -11.57 -5.52
CA SER A 34 6.03 -10.82 -4.33
C SER A 34 5.86 -9.32 -4.58
N VAL A 35 6.76 -8.69 -5.34
CA VAL A 35 6.65 -7.28 -5.75
C VAL A 35 5.45 -7.05 -6.67
N GLU A 36 5.24 -7.87 -7.70
CA GLU A 36 4.08 -7.71 -8.59
C GLU A 36 2.75 -7.92 -7.85
N ARG A 37 2.68 -8.86 -6.90
CA ARG A 37 1.50 -9.03 -6.04
C ARG A 37 1.29 -7.83 -5.12
N ALA A 38 2.35 -7.32 -4.49
CA ALA A 38 2.28 -6.14 -3.65
C ALA A 38 1.78 -4.92 -4.44
N LEU A 39 2.28 -4.73 -5.67
CA LEU A 39 1.83 -3.67 -6.58
C LEU A 39 0.36 -3.84 -6.97
N ALA A 40 -0.06 -5.04 -7.37
CA ALA A 40 -1.45 -5.30 -7.72
C ALA A 40 -2.40 -5.01 -6.55
N GLN A 41 -2.01 -5.40 -5.34
CA GLN A 41 -2.78 -5.15 -4.12
C GLN A 41 -2.81 -3.65 -3.77
N ALA A 42 -1.69 -2.93 -3.91
CA ALA A 42 -1.63 -1.48 -3.71
C ALA A 42 -2.57 -0.74 -4.67
N LEU A 43 -2.59 -1.14 -5.96
CA LEU A 43 -3.49 -0.58 -6.96
C LEU A 43 -4.96 -0.88 -6.65
N ALA A 44 -5.28 -2.08 -6.16
CA ALA A 44 -6.62 -2.41 -5.72
C ALA A 44 -7.08 -1.55 -4.52
N MET A 45 -6.18 -1.29 -3.56
CA MET A 45 -6.46 -0.40 -2.42
C MET A 45 -6.69 1.05 -2.87
N GLU A 46 -5.90 1.55 -3.83
CA GLU A 46 -6.09 2.87 -4.41
C GLU A 46 -7.44 3.00 -5.12
N GLN A 47 -7.82 2.01 -5.94
CA GLN A 47 -9.14 1.95 -6.58
C GLN A 47 -10.29 1.87 -5.58
N ALA A 48 -10.07 1.24 -4.42
CA ALA A 48 -11.03 1.18 -3.33
C ALA A 48 -11.12 2.49 -2.50
N GLY A 49 -10.27 3.48 -2.79
CA GLY A 49 -10.29 4.79 -2.14
C GLY A 49 -9.37 4.92 -0.92
N ALA A 50 -8.32 4.10 -0.82
CA ALA A 50 -7.28 4.32 0.18
C ALA A 50 -6.55 5.65 -0.05
N ASP A 51 -6.42 6.45 1.00
CA ASP A 51 -5.70 7.73 0.97
C ASP A 51 -4.20 7.55 1.21
N ILE A 52 -3.86 6.53 1.99
CA ILE A 52 -2.51 6.16 2.40
C ILE A 52 -2.39 4.63 2.27
N ILE A 53 -1.22 4.16 1.87
CA ILE A 53 -0.87 2.73 1.94
C ILE A 53 0.33 2.63 2.88
N ASP A 54 0.17 1.85 3.94
CA ASP A 54 1.24 1.46 4.85
C ASP A 54 1.80 0.12 4.39
N VAL A 55 3.10 0.07 4.12
CA VAL A 55 3.76 -1.10 3.53
C VAL A 55 4.67 -1.72 4.58
N GLY A 56 4.32 -2.93 5.01
CA GLY A 56 5.02 -3.71 6.04
C GLY A 56 5.55 -5.04 5.53
#